data_AF-A0A0G1NZG5-F1
#
_entry.id   AF-A0A0G1NZG5-F1
#
_cell.length_a   1.000
_cell.length_b   1.000
_cell.length_c   1.000
_cell.angle_alpha   90.00
_cell.angle_beta   90.00
_cell.angle_gamma   90.00
#
_symmetry.space_group_name_H-M   'P 1'
#
loop_
_entity.id
_entity.type
_entity.pdbx_description
1 polymer ?
#
loop_
_entity_poly.entity_id
_entity_poly.type
_entity_poly.pdbx_seq_one_letter_code
_entity_poly.pdbx_strand_id
1 'polypeptide(L)' 'MSTKSSSKTNFSARYSDLQKIVEWFENKEVDLEEGINKFEEGMKIVKELKEYLEKMENKVRELKKNI' A
#
# COMPACT_ATOMS: atom_id res chain seq x y z
N MET A 1 -3.66 -27.56 9.87
CA MET A 1 -4.38 -27.06 8.67
C MET A 1 -3.40 -26.25 7.84
N SER A 2 -3.35 -26.55 6.54
CA SER A 2 -2.26 -26.23 5.61
C SER A 2 -2.02 -24.74 5.37
N THR A 3 -0.74 -24.48 5.15
CA THR A 3 -0.08 -23.26 4.68
C THR A 3 -0.76 -22.59 3.48
N LYS A 4 -1.26 -21.36 3.65
CA LYS A 4 -1.73 -20.52 2.53
C LYS A 4 -1.17 -19.10 2.64
N SER A 5 -0.05 -18.89 1.94
CA SER A 5 0.40 -17.63 1.34
C SER A 5 0.30 -16.35 2.21
N SER A 6 1.33 -16.09 3.03
CA SER A 6 1.43 -14.86 3.83
C SER A 6 1.86 -13.61 3.06
N SER A 7 2.11 -13.68 1.74
CA SER A 7 2.67 -12.56 0.96
C SER A 7 1.69 -11.86 0.02
N LYS A 8 0.62 -12.54 -0.42
CA LYS A 8 -0.41 -11.94 -1.29
C LYS A 8 -1.37 -11.02 -0.52
N THR A 9 -1.40 -11.14 0.80
CA THR A 9 -2.25 -10.38 1.71
C THR A 9 -1.71 -9.00 2.05
N ASN A 10 -0.44 -8.67 1.76
CA ASN A 10 0.14 -7.40 2.19
C ASN A 10 -0.20 -6.24 1.24
N PHE A 11 0.10 -6.35 -0.07
CA PHE A 11 -0.12 -5.23 -1.01
C PHE A 11 -1.60 -4.85 -1.15
N SER A 12 -2.48 -5.82 -1.43
CA SER A 12 -3.91 -5.53 -1.63
C SER A 12 -4.58 -4.96 -0.37
N ALA A 13 -4.15 -5.39 0.82
CA ALA A 13 -4.67 -4.84 2.07
C ALA A 13 -4.20 -3.40 2.27
N ARG A 14 -2.89 -3.13 2.11
CA ARG A 14 -2.33 -1.78 2.19
C ARG A 14 -2.95 -0.83 1.15
N TYR A 15 -3.18 -1.32 -0.07
CA TYR A 15 -3.86 -0.53 -1.10
C TYR A 15 -5.31 -0.20 -0.70
N SER A 16 -6.05 -1.17 -0.16
CA SER A 16 -7.40 -0.92 0.37
C SER A 16 -7.39 0.08 1.52
N ASP A 17 -6.39 0.06 2.40
CA ASP A 17 -6.28 1.04 3.48
C ASP A 17 -5.98 2.44 2.95
N LEU A 18 -5.18 2.57 1.90
CA LEU A 18 -4.98 3.85 1.21
C LEU A 18 -6.29 4.37 0.60
N GLN A 19 -7.09 3.50 -0.03
CA GLN A 19 -8.38 3.88 -0.60
C GLN A 19 -9.34 4.42 0.47
N LYS A 20 -9.41 3.79 1.65
CA LYS A 20 -10.22 4.28 2.76
C LYS A 20 -9.80 5.67 3.23
N ILE A 21 -8.50 5.96 3.21
CA ILE A 21 -7.98 7.30 3.55
C ILE A 21 -8.45 8.32 2.50
N VAL A 22 -8.36 7.97 1.22
CA VAL A 22 -8.84 8.83 0.12
C VAL A 22 -10.35 9.07 0.25
N GLU A 23 -11.15 8.03 0.45
CA GLU A 23 -12.60 8.13 0.69
C GLU A 23 -12.90 9.01 1.91
N TRP A 24 -12.08 8.94 2.96
CA TRP A 24 -12.22 9.80 4.13
C TRP A 24 -12.03 11.28 3.77
N PHE A 25 -11.05 11.62 2.92
CA PHE A 25 -10.81 12.99 2.44
C PHE A 25 -11.90 13.53 1.50
N GLU A 26 -12.71 12.66 0.89
CA GLU A 26 -13.83 13.07 0.04
C GLU A 26 -15.07 13.51 0.85
N ASN A 27 -15.06 13.32 2.18
CA ASN A 27 -16.13 13.81 3.04
C ASN A 27 -16.15 15.34 3.11
N LYS A 28 -17.34 15.92 3.25
CA LYS A 28 -17.54 17.38 3.21
C LYS A 28 -17.09 18.12 4.47
N GLU A 29 -16.98 17.42 5.60
CA GLU A 29 -16.57 17.97 6.88
C GLU A 29 -15.32 17.22 7.33
N VAL A 30 -14.17 17.83 7.07
CA VAL A 30 -12.86 17.27 7.38
C VAL A 30 -12.27 18.14 8.49
N ASP A 31 -12.03 17.54 9.66
CA ASP A 31 -11.24 18.21 10.70
C ASP A 31 -9.79 18.35 10.24
N LEU A 32 -9.20 19.54 10.41
CA LEU A 32 -7.85 19.84 9.92
C LEU A 32 -6.77 19.02 10.64
N GLU A 33 -6.91 18.78 11.95
CA GLU A 33 -5.95 17.98 12.71
C GLU A 33 -6.06 16.50 12.32
N GLU A 34 -7.28 15.99 12.18
CA GLU A 34 -7.51 14.63 11.68
C GLU A 34 -7.00 14.47 10.24
N GLY A 35 -7.15 15.50 9.40
CA GLY A 35 -6.64 15.54 8.03
C GLY A 35 -5.12 15.41 7.95
N ILE A 36 -4.39 16.10 8.83
CA ILE A 36 -2.92 15.96 8.91
C ILE A 36 -2.54 14.53 9.29
N ASN A 37 -3.21 13.95 10.30
CA ASN A 37 -2.96 12.57 10.74
C ASN A 37 -3.22 11.55 9.63
N LYS A 38 -4.34 11.69 8.90
CA LYS A 38 -4.70 10.82 7.77
C LYS A 38 -3.75 10.97 6.59
N PHE A 39 -3.25 12.18 6.36
CA PHE A 39 -2.23 12.42 5.34
C PHE A 39 -0.91 11.70 5.66
N GLU A 40 -0.43 11.80 6.91
CA GLU A 40 0.77 11.07 7.35
C GLU A 40 0.60 9.54 7.25
N GLU A 41 -0.58 9.04 7.64
CA GLU A 41 -0.94 7.63 7.52
C GLU A 41 -0.91 7.17 6.04
N GLY A 42 -1.52 7.95 5.16
CA GLY A 42 -1.52 7.71 3.72
C GLY A 42 -0.11 7.70 3.12
N MET A 43 0.75 8.64 3.54
CA MET A 43 2.15 8.71 3.11
C MET A 43 2.96 7.47 3.51
N LYS A 44 2.72 6.94 4.73
CA LYS A 44 3.35 5.68 5.17
C LYS A 44 2.92 4.51 4.29
N ILE A 45 1.63 4.38 4.01
CA ILE A 45 1.09 3.32 3.16
C ILE A 45 1.65 3.42 1.73
N VAL A 46 1.69 4.62 1.15
CA VAL A 46 2.27 4.84 -0.19
C VAL A 46 3.73 4.40 -0.23
N LYS A 47 4.51 4.67 0.81
CA LYS A 47 5.91 4.24 0.90
C LYS A 47 6.02 2.71 0.88
N GLU A 48 5.23 2.01 1.70
CA GLU A 48 5.20 0.55 1.74
C GLU A 48 4.82 -0.08 0.38
N LEU A 49 3.81 0.50 -0.29
CA LEU A 49 3.38 0.05 -1.61
C LEU A 49 4.49 0.22 -2.67
N LYS A 50 5.19 1.36 -2.67
CA LYS A 50 6.33 1.61 -3.57
C LYS A 50 7.46 0.61 -3.35
N GLU A 51 7.84 0.36 -2.10
CA GLU A 51 8.87 -0.62 -1.76
C GLU A 51 8.48 -2.04 -2.20
N TYR A 52 7.20 -2.41 -2.08
CA TYR A 52 6.71 -3.69 -2.57
C TYR A 52 6.85 -3.80 -4.10
N LEU A 53 6.43 -2.76 -4.83
CA LEU A 53 6.51 -2.74 -6.30
C LEU A 53 7.97 -2.82 -6.77
N GLU A 54 8.88 -2.09 -6.14
CA GLU A 54 10.30 -2.14 -6.45
C GLU A 54 10.89 -3.54 -6.25
N LYS A 55 10.55 -4.22 -5.14
CA LYS A 55 10.96 -5.61 -4.90
C LYS A 55 10.45 -6.56 -5.99
N MET A 56 9.21 -6.37 -6.44
CA MET A 56 8.61 -7.18 -7.50
C MET A 56 9.25 -6.90 -8.87
N GLU A 57 9.53 -5.63 -9.18
CA GLU A 57 10.23 -5.25 -10.40
C GLU A 57 11.63 -5.86 -10.44
N ASN A 58 12.40 -5.76 -9.34
CA ASN A 58 13.71 -6.37 -9.23
C ASN A 58 13.65 -7.89 -9.45
N LYS A 59 12.66 -8.57 -8.85
CA LYS A 59 12.45 -10.00 -9.07
C LYS A 59 12.18 -10.33 -10.55
N VAL A 60 11.37 -9.54 -11.24
CA VAL A 60 11.11 -9.71 -12.68
C VAL A 60 12.36 -9.45 -13.51
N ARG A 61 13.14 -8.41 -13.20
CA ARG A 61 14.42 -8.12 -13.87
C ARG A 61 15.40 -9.28 -13.74
N GLU A 62 15.54 -9.87 -12.55
CA GLU A 62 16.41 -11.03 -12.33
C GLU A 62 15.96 -12.26 -13.12
N LEU A 63 14.64 -12.52 -13.20
CA LEU A 63 14.11 -13.61 -14.03
C LEU A 63 14.44 -13.41 -15.51
N LYS A 64 14.33 -12.18 -16.01
CA LYS A 64 14.66 -11.85 -17.42
C LYS A 64 16.14 -12.01 -17.76
N LYS A 65 17.07 -11.92 -16.80
CA LYS A 65 18.51 -12.14 -17.03
C LYS A 65 18.87 -13.61 -17.24
N ASN A 66 17.99 -14.53 -16.81
CA ASN A 66 18.20 -15.97 -16.85
C ASN A 66 17.41 -16.65 -18.00
N ILE A 67 16.91 -15.85 -18.94
CA ILE A 67 16.25 -16.25 -20.20
C ILE A 67 17.06 -15.63 -21.33
#